data_AF-A0A933DFN6-F1
#
_entry.id   AF-A0A933DFN6-F1
#
_cell.length_a   1.000
_cell.length_b   1.000
_cell.length_c   1.000
_cell.angle_alpha   90.00
_cell.angle_beta   90.00
_cell.angle_gamma   90.00
#
_symmetry.space_group_name_H-M   'P 1'
#
loop_
_entity.id
_entity.type
_entity.pdbx_description
1 polymer ?
#
loop_
_entity_poly.entity_id
_entity_poly.type
_entity_poly.pdbx_seq_one_letter_code
_entity_poly.pdbx_strand_id
1 'polypeptide(L)'
;MLIGNFFKKYRKYLGIIVPWFSATAIVTIIFVTLYASIQKIYRASANDPQIELTENVANALLAGANPEAVVTNQVVPIDKSLSVFVSIFDESLNPVISNANLEGEPPILPRGVFDQARAYDENRVTWEPRPGVRAAIVVRHFANDRVAGFVLAGRNLREIETREQALTLMVFIAWLVSLAIIAARYLARLLAGL
;
A
#
# COMPACT_ATOMS: atom_id res chain seq x y z
N MET A 1 -58.29 -13.87 19.61
CA MET A 1 -57.21 -14.01 20.62
C MET A 1 -55.89 -14.54 20.04
N LEU A 2 -55.88 -15.28 18.92
CA LEU A 2 -54.67 -15.89 18.32
C LEU A 2 -53.69 -14.90 17.64
N ILE A 3 -54.18 -13.80 17.06
CA ILE A 3 -53.34 -12.82 16.33
C ILE A 3 -52.44 -11.98 17.26
N GLY A 4 -52.91 -11.67 18.48
CA GLY A 4 -52.15 -10.86 19.45
C GLY A 4 -50.94 -11.57 20.06
N ASN A 5 -51.01 -12.90 20.24
CA ASN A 5 -49.88 -13.70 20.72
C ASN A 5 -48.80 -13.90 19.65
N PHE A 6 -49.19 -13.95 18.37
CA PHE A 6 -48.26 -13.99 17.25
C PHE A 6 -47.40 -12.71 17.22
N PHE A 7 -48.01 -11.52 17.20
CA PHE A 7 -47.28 -10.25 17.19
C PHE A 7 -46.37 -10.03 18.42
N LYS A 8 -46.79 -10.43 19.63
CA LYS A 8 -45.94 -10.38 20.83
C LYS A 8 -44.71 -11.29 20.74
N LYS A 9 -44.87 -12.49 20.19
CA LYS A 9 -43.78 -13.47 20.00
C LYS A 9 -42.73 -12.92 19.02
N TYR A 10 -43.14 -12.42 17.85
CA TYR A 10 -42.20 -11.85 16.86
C TYR A 10 -41.52 -10.56 17.36
N ARG A 11 -42.23 -9.69 18.09
CA ARG A 11 -41.63 -8.48 18.70
C ARG A 11 -40.51 -8.82 19.68
N LYS A 12 -40.64 -9.93 20.44
CA LYS A 12 -39.61 -10.40 21.38
C LYS A 12 -38.34 -10.88 20.65
N TYR A 13 -38.49 -11.67 19.58
CA TYR A 13 -37.34 -12.10 18.77
C TYR A 13 -36.66 -10.95 18.02
N LEU A 14 -37.44 -10.02 17.45
CA LEU A 14 -36.93 -8.78 16.84
C LEU A 14 -36.10 -7.95 17.83
N GLY A 15 -36.53 -7.85 19.08
CA GLY A 15 -35.80 -7.14 20.14
C GLY A 15 -34.45 -7.75 20.53
N ILE A 16 -34.14 -8.99 20.11
CA ILE A 16 -32.87 -9.69 20.39
C ILE A 16 -32.02 -9.77 19.13
N ILE A 17 -32.63 -10.09 17.98
CA ILE A 17 -31.95 -10.24 16.70
C ILE A 17 -31.41 -8.89 16.21
N VAL A 18 -32.22 -7.82 16.28
CA VAL A 18 -31.81 -6.50 15.79
C VAL A 18 -30.56 -5.98 16.54
N PRO A 19 -30.51 -5.95 17.88
CA PRO A 19 -29.29 -5.51 18.58
C PRO A 19 -28.07 -6.37 18.32
N TRP A 20 -28.23 -7.69 18.13
CA TRP A 20 -27.11 -8.57 17.79
C TRP A 20 -26.56 -8.29 16.39
N PHE A 21 -27.45 -8.16 15.39
CA PHE A 21 -27.05 -7.81 14.04
C PHE A 21 -26.43 -6.42 13.98
N SER A 22 -27.02 -5.43 14.66
CA SER A 22 -26.43 -4.09 14.76
C SER A 22 -25.06 -4.12 15.42
N ALA A 23 -24.87 -4.86 16.52
CA ALA A 23 -23.58 -4.97 17.20
C ALA A 23 -22.50 -5.62 16.31
N THR A 24 -22.83 -6.74 15.64
CA THR A 24 -21.91 -7.41 14.72
C THR A 24 -21.57 -6.55 13.51
N ALA A 25 -22.54 -5.85 12.94
CA ALA A 25 -22.32 -4.90 11.85
C ALA A 25 -21.41 -3.73 12.27
N ILE A 26 -21.69 -3.10 13.42
CA ILE A 26 -20.88 -2.00 13.95
C ILE A 26 -19.43 -2.45 14.17
N VAL A 27 -19.23 -3.59 14.85
CA VAL A 27 -17.89 -4.14 15.09
C VAL A 27 -17.17 -4.44 13.78
N THR A 28 -17.85 -5.04 12.82
CA THR A 28 -17.26 -5.34 11.50
C THR A 28 -16.86 -4.06 10.77
N ILE A 29 -17.71 -3.04 10.75
CA ILE A 29 -17.41 -1.74 10.13
C ILE A 29 -16.17 -1.11 10.79
N ILE A 30 -16.07 -1.17 12.11
CA ILE A 30 -14.90 -0.64 12.84
C ILE A 30 -13.62 -1.37 12.41
N PHE A 31 -13.60 -2.71 12.44
CA PHE A 31 -12.41 -3.47 12.07
C PHE A 31 -12.03 -3.33 10.60
N VAL A 32 -13.01 -3.32 9.69
CA VAL A 32 -12.77 -3.06 8.26
C VAL A 32 -12.20 -1.67 8.04
N THR A 33 -12.73 -0.66 8.71
CA THR A 33 -12.22 0.72 8.61
C THR A 33 -10.79 0.81 9.15
N LEU A 34 -10.50 0.22 10.31
CA LEU A 34 -9.15 0.18 10.88
C LEU A 34 -8.16 -0.51 9.93
N TYR A 35 -8.54 -1.68 9.39
CA TYR A 35 -7.72 -2.39 8.41
C TYR A 35 -7.45 -1.54 7.18
N ALA A 36 -8.49 -0.99 6.55
CA ALA A 36 -8.38 -0.19 5.34
C ALA A 36 -7.54 1.09 5.57
N SER A 37 -7.72 1.76 6.71
CA SER A 37 -6.94 2.95 7.07
C SER A 37 -5.46 2.64 7.20
N ILE A 38 -5.10 1.58 7.95
CA ILE A 38 -3.69 1.25 8.17
C ILE A 38 -3.05 0.67 6.90
N GLN A 39 -3.77 -0.18 6.15
CA GLN A 39 -3.29 -0.69 4.86
C GLN A 39 -3.01 0.45 3.88
N LYS A 40 -3.88 1.46 3.84
CA LYS A 40 -3.66 2.67 3.02
C LYS A 40 -2.42 3.44 3.47
N ILE A 41 -2.20 3.61 4.77
CA ILE A 41 -1.01 4.28 5.32
C ILE A 41 0.26 3.51 4.94
N TYR A 42 0.27 2.18 5.06
CA TYR A 42 1.42 1.37 4.66
C TYR A 42 1.75 1.54 3.18
N ARG A 43 0.75 1.50 2.29
CA ARG A 43 0.96 1.75 0.86
C ARG A 43 1.45 3.17 0.56
N ALA A 44 0.95 4.18 1.26
CA ALA A 44 1.42 5.55 1.10
C ALA A 44 2.88 5.70 1.57
N SER A 45 3.17 5.27 2.80
CA SER A 45 4.51 5.33 3.40
C SER A 45 5.58 4.54 2.64
N ALA A 46 5.17 3.53 1.88
CA ALA A 46 6.06 2.78 1.02
C ALA A 46 6.56 3.60 -0.17
N ASN A 47 5.90 4.72 -0.53
CA ASN A 47 6.27 5.60 -1.64
C ASN A 47 6.89 6.93 -1.17
N ASP A 48 6.64 7.39 0.05
CA ASP A 48 7.05 8.73 0.51
C ASP A 48 8.54 9.04 0.31
N PRO A 49 9.50 8.15 0.67
CA PRO A 49 10.92 8.40 0.40
C PRO A 49 11.24 8.52 -1.10
N GLN A 50 10.57 7.72 -1.94
CA GLN A 50 10.79 7.73 -3.39
C GLN A 50 10.24 9.00 -4.03
N ILE A 51 9.11 9.52 -3.54
CA ILE A 51 8.53 10.79 -4.01
C ILE A 51 9.51 11.93 -3.69
N GLU A 52 9.96 12.01 -2.44
CA GLU A 52 10.91 13.05 -2.01
C GLU A 52 12.21 12.97 -2.81
N LEU A 53 12.78 11.77 -2.98
CA LEU A 53 14.03 11.60 -3.72
C LEU A 53 13.89 11.90 -5.20
N THR A 54 12.83 11.44 -5.87
CA THR A 54 12.62 11.76 -7.30
C THR A 54 12.44 13.25 -7.53
N GLU A 55 11.70 13.93 -6.66
CA GLU A 55 11.50 15.39 -6.73
C GLU A 55 12.81 16.16 -6.52
N ASN A 56 13.58 15.82 -5.48
CA ASN A 56 14.85 16.47 -5.18
C ASN A 56 15.88 16.27 -6.30
N VAL A 57 15.99 15.04 -6.82
CA VAL A 57 16.90 14.74 -7.93
C VAL A 57 16.46 15.43 -9.21
N ALA A 58 15.17 15.41 -9.55
CA ALA A 58 14.64 16.11 -10.72
C ALA A 58 14.94 17.62 -10.65
N ASN A 59 14.67 18.25 -9.51
CA ASN A 59 14.96 19.68 -9.30
C ASN A 59 16.46 19.99 -9.40
N ALA A 60 17.33 19.14 -8.86
CA ALA A 60 18.77 19.30 -8.99
C ALA A 60 19.24 19.19 -10.45
N LEU A 61 18.71 18.24 -11.22
CA LEU A 61 19.03 18.07 -12.65
C LEU A 61 18.55 19.28 -13.47
N LEU A 62 17.33 19.77 -13.21
CA LEU A 62 16.81 20.98 -13.84
C LEU A 62 17.64 22.23 -13.53
N ALA A 63 18.25 22.29 -12.34
CA ALA A 63 19.20 23.33 -11.94
C ALA A 63 20.61 23.16 -12.55
N GLY A 64 20.86 22.08 -13.31
CA GLY A 64 22.13 21.82 -13.99
C GLY A 64 23.14 21.00 -13.17
N ALA A 65 22.71 20.30 -12.12
CA ALA A 65 23.58 19.37 -11.40
C ALA A 65 24.02 18.20 -12.30
N ASN A 66 25.24 17.70 -12.09
CA ASN A 66 25.73 16.50 -12.77
C ASN A 66 24.95 15.26 -12.25
N PRO A 67 24.35 14.42 -13.13
CA PRO A 67 23.72 13.16 -12.75
C PRO A 67 24.55 12.27 -11.81
N GLU A 68 25.88 12.23 -11.99
CA GLU A 68 26.79 11.44 -11.15
C GLU A 68 26.95 11.98 -9.73
N ALA A 69 26.70 13.29 -9.53
CA ALA A 69 26.82 13.92 -8.22
C ALA A 69 25.55 13.77 -7.36
N VAL A 70 24.39 13.50 -7.99
CA VAL A 70 23.08 13.41 -7.32
C VAL A 70 22.68 11.97 -6.99
N VAL A 71 23.22 10.98 -7.70
CA VAL A 71 23.02 9.56 -7.41
C VAL A 71 24.23 9.03 -6.63
N THR A 72 23.98 8.33 -5.53
CA THR A 72 25.07 7.71 -4.75
C THR A 72 25.74 6.58 -5.54
N ASN A 73 27.07 6.49 -5.45
CA ASN A 73 27.85 5.39 -6.03
C ASN A 73 27.68 4.06 -5.28
N GLN A 74 26.96 4.05 -4.16
CA GLN A 74 26.67 2.81 -3.44
C GLN A 74 25.64 1.98 -4.21
N VAL A 75 26.09 0.84 -4.74
CA VAL A 75 25.22 -0.13 -5.40
C VAL A 75 24.19 -0.69 -4.41
N VAL A 76 22.92 -0.69 -4.81
CA VAL A 76 21.78 -1.18 -4.06
C VAL A 76 21.23 -2.44 -4.73
N PRO A 77 21.49 -3.63 -4.18
CA PRO A 77 20.87 -4.86 -4.65
C PRO A 77 19.38 -4.85 -4.30
N ILE A 78 18.51 -4.81 -5.31
CA ILE A 78 17.06 -4.65 -5.15
C ILE A 78 16.46 -5.83 -4.36
N ASP A 79 17.01 -7.02 -4.51
CA ASP A 79 16.54 -8.26 -3.89
C ASP A 79 16.98 -8.44 -2.44
N LYS A 80 18.08 -7.82 -2.02
CA LYS A 80 18.67 -8.02 -0.68
C LYS A 80 18.54 -6.80 0.22
N SER A 81 18.52 -5.60 -0.35
CA SER A 81 18.52 -4.34 0.37
C SER A 81 17.11 -3.76 0.56
N LEU A 82 16.92 -3.03 1.67
CA LEU A 82 15.76 -2.18 1.92
C LEU A 82 16.05 -0.69 1.66
N SER A 83 17.26 -0.36 1.20
CA SER A 83 17.64 1.00 0.82
C SER A 83 16.84 1.46 -0.40
N VAL A 84 16.62 2.76 -0.49
CA VAL A 84 16.08 3.36 -1.71
C VAL A 84 17.17 3.33 -2.79
N PHE A 85 16.79 2.90 -3.99
CA PHE A 85 17.64 2.97 -5.18
C PHE A 85 17.10 4.04 -6.12
N VAL A 86 17.99 4.62 -6.93
CA VAL A 86 17.73 5.70 -7.87
C VAL A 86 18.40 5.41 -9.20
N SER A 87 17.67 5.67 -10.28
CA SER A 87 18.18 5.58 -11.65
C SER A 87 17.71 6.80 -12.44
N ILE A 88 18.58 7.37 -13.26
CA ILE A 88 18.27 8.48 -14.16
C ILE A 88 18.30 7.92 -15.58
N PHE A 89 17.28 8.27 -16.36
CA PHE A 89 17.15 7.87 -17.76
C PHE A 89 17.07 9.12 -18.64
N ASP A 90 17.60 9.00 -19.86
CA ASP A 90 17.40 10.00 -20.90
C ASP A 90 15.98 9.94 -21.50
N GLU A 91 15.67 10.86 -22.40
CA GLU A 91 14.40 10.90 -23.15
C GLU A 91 14.15 9.66 -24.02
N SER A 92 15.22 8.94 -24.39
CA SER A 92 15.17 7.69 -25.17
C SER A 92 15.03 6.45 -24.28
N LEU A 93 14.88 6.65 -22.96
CA LEU A 93 14.78 5.60 -21.93
C LEU A 93 16.06 4.79 -21.72
N ASN A 94 17.21 5.31 -22.15
CA ASN A 94 18.49 4.71 -21.82
C ASN A 94 18.92 5.14 -20.42
N PRO A 95 19.44 4.23 -19.58
CA PRO A 95 19.95 4.58 -18.26
C PRO A 95 21.22 5.43 -18.42
N VAL A 96 21.20 6.64 -17.85
CA VAL A 96 22.36 7.54 -17.76
C VAL A 96 23.22 7.15 -16.56
N ILE A 97 22.58 6.96 -15.41
CA ILE A 97 23.21 6.46 -14.19
C ILE A 97 22.19 5.67 -13.38
N SER A 98 22.65 4.62 -12.69
CA SER A 98 21.81 3.82 -11.81
C SER A 98 22.66 3.26 -10.69
N ASN A 99 22.19 3.42 -9.45
CA ASN A 99 22.73 2.67 -8.32
C ASN A 99 21.95 1.38 -8.05
N ALA A 100 20.84 1.18 -8.76
CA ALA A 100 20.00 0.00 -8.64
C ALA A 100 20.67 -1.17 -9.36
N ASN A 101 20.72 -2.32 -8.68
CA ASN A 101 21.26 -3.54 -9.23
C ASN A 101 20.28 -4.70 -9.03
N LEU A 102 19.93 -5.35 -10.13
CA LEU A 102 19.22 -6.60 -10.15
C LEU A 102 20.05 -7.59 -10.98
N GLU A 103 20.63 -8.59 -10.31
CA GLU A 103 21.42 -9.65 -10.97
C GLU A 103 22.65 -9.18 -11.76
N GLY A 104 23.19 -8.01 -11.43
CA GLY A 104 24.37 -7.43 -12.09
C GLY A 104 24.03 -6.34 -13.10
N GLU A 105 22.74 -6.10 -13.37
CA GLU A 105 22.28 -5.11 -14.35
C GLU A 105 21.36 -4.04 -13.72
N PRO A 106 21.30 -2.84 -14.30
CA PRO A 106 20.32 -1.84 -13.93
C PRO A 106 18.89 -2.31 -14.28
N PRO A 107 17.87 -1.91 -13.51
CA PRO A 107 16.50 -2.34 -13.74
C PRO A 107 15.96 -1.80 -15.07
N ILE A 108 15.39 -2.70 -15.88
CA ILE A 108 14.68 -2.35 -17.11
C ILE A 108 13.18 -2.32 -16.83
N LEU A 109 12.55 -1.16 -16.99
CA LEU A 109 11.11 -1.00 -16.83
C LEU A 109 10.37 -1.04 -18.18
N PRO A 110 9.11 -1.51 -18.19
CA PRO A 110 8.26 -1.38 -19.37
C PRO A 110 8.05 0.09 -19.76
N ARG A 111 8.08 0.37 -21.07
CA ARG A 111 7.90 1.72 -21.63
C ARG A 111 6.66 2.45 -21.08
N GLY A 112 5.56 1.72 -20.90
CA GLY A 112 4.30 2.27 -20.37
C GLY A 112 4.43 2.90 -18.97
N VAL A 113 5.44 2.53 -18.17
CA VAL A 113 5.69 3.19 -16.88
C VAL A 113 6.17 4.63 -17.09
N PHE A 114 7.06 4.84 -18.07
CA PHE A 114 7.60 6.16 -18.43
C PHE A 114 6.58 7.00 -19.20
N ASP A 115 5.78 6.39 -20.09
CA ASP A 115 4.75 7.11 -20.84
C ASP A 115 3.71 7.75 -19.90
N GLN A 116 3.31 7.03 -18.84
CA GLN A 116 2.43 7.57 -17.80
C GLN A 116 3.10 8.71 -17.01
N ALA A 117 4.38 8.57 -16.64
CA ALA A 117 5.10 9.63 -15.93
C ALA A 117 5.27 10.89 -16.80
N ARG A 118 5.44 10.73 -18.12
CA ARG A 118 5.47 11.85 -19.07
C ARG A 118 4.11 12.57 -19.19
N ALA A 119 3.01 11.83 -19.07
CA ALA A 119 1.67 12.39 -19.20
C ALA A 119 1.17 13.09 -17.92
N TYR A 120 1.62 12.65 -16.75
CA TYR A 120 1.11 13.09 -15.44
C TYR A 120 2.21 13.60 -14.50
N ASP A 121 3.39 13.91 -15.03
CA ASP A 121 4.65 14.25 -14.34
C ASP A 121 5.22 13.13 -13.43
N GLU A 122 4.38 12.22 -12.93
CA GLU A 122 4.76 11.16 -12.01
C GLU A 122 3.93 9.89 -12.26
N ASN A 123 4.55 8.73 -12.09
CA ASN A 123 3.88 7.45 -12.06
C ASN A 123 4.37 6.62 -10.88
N ARG A 124 3.44 6.03 -10.12
CA ARG A 124 3.73 5.19 -8.95
C ARG A 124 3.20 3.79 -9.21
N VAL A 125 4.08 2.80 -9.21
CA VAL A 125 3.68 1.42 -9.46
C VAL A 125 4.37 0.45 -8.52
N THR A 126 3.69 -0.65 -8.22
CA THR A 126 4.36 -1.83 -7.67
C THR A 126 4.95 -2.61 -8.82
N TRP A 127 6.27 -2.75 -8.81
CA TRP A 127 7.02 -3.46 -9.82
C TRP A 127 7.55 -4.78 -9.27
N GLU A 128 7.31 -5.86 -10.01
CA GLU A 128 7.77 -7.21 -9.70
C GLU A 128 8.57 -7.75 -10.89
N PRO A 129 9.89 -7.48 -10.97
CA PRO A 129 10.72 -7.96 -12.08
C PRO A 129 10.76 -9.48 -12.18
N ARG A 130 10.69 -10.17 -11.04
CA ARG A 130 10.64 -11.62 -10.95
C ARG A 130 9.90 -12.05 -9.68
N PRO A 131 9.40 -13.29 -9.63
CA PRO A 131 8.68 -13.79 -8.47
C PRO A 131 9.45 -13.56 -7.16
N GLY A 132 8.79 -12.90 -6.21
CA GLY A 132 9.34 -12.66 -4.87
C GLY A 132 10.28 -11.46 -4.74
N VAL A 133 10.52 -10.70 -5.81
CA VAL A 133 11.21 -9.40 -5.74
C VAL A 133 10.20 -8.33 -6.09
N ARG A 134 9.62 -7.67 -5.09
CA ARG A 134 8.62 -6.61 -5.26
C ARG A 134 9.15 -5.29 -4.74
N ALA A 135 8.98 -4.24 -5.53
CA ALA A 135 9.40 -2.89 -5.17
C ALA A 135 8.28 -1.88 -5.43
N ALA A 136 8.14 -0.90 -4.55
CA ALA A 136 7.39 0.32 -4.83
C ALA A 136 8.34 1.25 -5.57
N ILE A 137 7.97 1.62 -6.80
CA ILE A 137 8.74 2.51 -7.64
C ILE A 137 7.93 3.76 -7.97
N VAL A 138 8.63 4.88 -8.02
CA VAL A 138 8.14 6.18 -8.45
C VAL A 138 9.02 6.61 -9.61
N VAL A 139 8.39 6.97 -10.73
CA VAL A 139 9.06 7.52 -11.90
C VAL A 139 8.53 8.93 -12.09
N ARG A 140 9.42 9.92 -12.15
CA ARG A 140 9.10 11.32 -12.38
C ARG A 140 9.73 11.77 -13.70
N HIS A 141 8.94 12.41 -14.56
CA HIS A 141 9.47 13.10 -15.74
C HIS A 141 10.00 14.47 -15.33
N PHE A 142 11.10 14.90 -15.93
CA PHE A 142 11.61 16.26 -15.77
C PHE A 142 11.99 16.81 -17.13
N ALA A 143 11.70 18.08 -17.37
CA ALA A 143 12.04 18.77 -18.60
C ALA A 143 12.15 20.28 -18.39
N ASN A 144 13.15 20.89 -19.02
CA ASN A 144 13.22 22.32 -19.32
C ASN A 144 13.85 22.53 -20.70
N ASP A 145 14.15 23.77 -21.07
CA ASP A 145 14.73 24.11 -22.38
C ASP A 145 16.12 23.48 -22.66
N ARG A 146 16.79 22.92 -21.64
CA ARG A 146 18.16 22.41 -21.73
C ARG A 146 18.29 20.91 -21.50
N VAL A 147 17.48 20.36 -20.60
CA VAL A 147 17.58 18.97 -20.17
C VAL A 147 16.19 18.38 -19.99
N ALA A 148 16.04 17.14 -20.40
CA ALA A 148 14.83 16.36 -20.19
C ALA A 148 15.17 14.88 -19.97
N GLY A 149 14.32 14.17 -19.24
CA GLY A 149 14.51 12.75 -18.94
C GLY A 149 13.62 12.27 -17.80
N PHE A 150 14.01 11.18 -17.18
CA PHE A 150 13.25 10.56 -16.10
C PHE A 150 14.12 10.24 -14.89
N VAL A 151 13.57 10.44 -13.70
CA VAL A 151 14.14 9.94 -12.45
C VAL A 151 13.26 8.82 -11.94
N LEU A 152 13.86 7.68 -11.71
CA LEU A 152 13.27 6.56 -11.02
C LEU A 152 13.82 6.52 -9.60
N ALA A 153 12.96 6.37 -8.60
CA ALA A 153 13.35 5.90 -7.29
C ALA A 153 12.50 4.68 -6.90
N GLY A 154 13.12 3.73 -6.20
CA GLY A 154 12.46 2.49 -5.82
C GLY A 154 12.93 1.96 -4.48
N ARG A 155 12.06 1.16 -3.84
CA ARG A 155 12.39 0.48 -2.58
C ARG A 155 11.70 -0.87 -2.52
N ASN A 156 12.43 -1.88 -2.02
CA ASN A 156 11.88 -3.21 -1.80
C ASN A 156 10.72 -3.18 -0.77
N LEU A 157 9.63 -3.89 -1.07
CA LEU A 157 8.40 -3.94 -0.28
C LEU A 157 8.41 -4.96 0.86
N ARG A 158 9.43 -5.81 0.98
CA ARG A 158 9.50 -6.94 1.94
C ARG A 158 9.08 -6.58 3.36
N GLU A 159 9.57 -5.46 3.88
CA GLU A 159 9.26 -5.04 5.25
C GLU A 159 7.80 -4.54 5.38
N ILE A 160 7.29 -3.85 4.36
CA ILE A 160 5.90 -3.36 4.33
C ILE A 160 4.93 -4.54 4.24
N GLU A 161 5.23 -5.53 3.40
CA GLU A 161 4.42 -6.74 3.26
C GLU A 161 4.39 -7.55 4.55
N THR A 162 5.53 -7.66 5.24
CA THR A 162 5.61 -8.33 6.56
C THR A 162 4.71 -7.62 7.57
N ARG A 163 4.70 -6.28 7.60
CA ARG A 163 3.81 -5.50 8.47
C ARG A 163 2.34 -5.63 8.08
N GLU A 164 2.04 -5.67 6.79
CA GLU A 164 0.67 -5.88 6.30
C GLU A 164 0.12 -7.26 6.68
N GLN A 165 0.96 -8.30 6.61
CA GLN A 165 0.61 -9.65 7.08
C GLN A 165 0.35 -9.67 8.59
N ALA A 166 1.23 -9.06 9.39
CA ALA A 166 1.06 -8.96 10.83
C ALA A 166 -0.22 -8.20 11.21
N LEU A 167 -0.47 -7.05 10.56
CA LEU A 167 -1.70 -6.27 10.73
C LEU A 167 -2.95 -7.11 10.42
N THR A 168 -2.93 -7.82 9.28
CA THR A 168 -4.05 -8.68 8.85
C THR A 168 -4.36 -9.72 9.92
N LEU A 169 -3.35 -10.41 10.44
CA LEU A 169 -3.52 -11.42 11.48
C LEU A 169 -4.06 -10.83 12.79
N MET A 170 -3.49 -9.71 13.25
CA MET A 170 -3.92 -9.05 14.49
C MET A 170 -5.36 -8.56 14.40
N VAL A 171 -5.72 -7.87 13.32
CA VAL A 171 -7.08 -7.36 13.08
C VAL A 171 -8.07 -8.53 12.98
N PHE A 172 -7.71 -9.59 12.26
CA PHE A 172 -8.57 -10.75 12.09
C PHE A 172 -8.84 -11.48 13.41
N ILE A 173 -7.81 -11.71 14.23
CA ILE A 173 -7.98 -12.33 15.55
C ILE A 173 -8.84 -11.46 16.46
N ALA A 174 -8.57 -10.16 16.53
CA ALA A 174 -9.34 -9.23 17.36
C ALA A 174 -10.81 -9.13 16.93
N TRP A 175 -11.07 -9.16 15.62
CA TRP A 175 -12.42 -9.22 15.06
C TRP A 175 -13.13 -10.53 15.45
N LEU A 176 -12.48 -11.69 15.31
CA LEU A 176 -13.06 -12.97 15.71
C LEU A 176 -13.38 -13.05 17.20
N VAL A 177 -12.48 -12.55 18.06
CA VAL A 177 -12.72 -12.49 19.51
C VAL A 177 -13.92 -11.60 19.82
N SER A 178 -14.04 -10.45 19.15
CA SER A 178 -15.17 -9.53 19.32
C SER A 178 -16.50 -10.18 18.89
N LEU A 179 -16.51 -10.89 17.77
CA LEU A 179 -17.67 -11.65 17.31
C LEU A 179 -18.02 -12.79 18.27
N ALA A 180 -17.04 -13.51 18.80
CA ALA A 180 -17.25 -14.58 19.77
C ALA A 180 -17.89 -14.05 21.05
N ILE A 181 -17.46 -12.88 21.55
CA ILE A 181 -18.06 -12.22 22.72
C ILE A 181 -19.52 -11.83 22.44
N ILE A 182 -19.80 -11.24 21.26
CA ILE A 182 -21.16 -10.86 20.88
C ILE A 182 -22.06 -12.10 20.74
N ALA A 183 -21.55 -13.17 20.12
CA ALA A 183 -22.25 -14.43 19.97
C ALA A 183 -22.51 -15.10 21.32
N ALA A 184 -21.53 -15.17 22.22
CA ALA A 184 -21.67 -15.71 23.56
C ALA A 184 -22.72 -14.93 24.37
N ARG A 185 -22.72 -13.60 24.29
CA ARG A 185 -23.76 -12.76 24.92
C ARG A 185 -25.15 -13.02 24.35
N TYR A 186 -25.26 -13.22 23.03
CA TYR A 186 -26.52 -13.54 22.37
C TYR A 186 -27.05 -14.92 22.77
N LEU A 187 -26.18 -15.94 22.76
CA LEU A 187 -26.50 -17.29 23.23
C LEU A 187 -26.93 -17.27 24.70
N ALA A 188 -26.20 -16.56 25.57
CA ALA A 188 -26.57 -16.40 26.96
C ALA A 188 -27.96 -15.77 27.12
N ARG A 189 -28.32 -14.77 26.30
CA ARG A 189 -29.67 -14.16 26.31
C ARG A 189 -30.76 -15.09 25.76
N LEU A 190 -30.45 -15.92 24.77
CA LEU A 190 -31.39 -16.93 24.27
C LEU A 190 -31.63 -18.04 25.30
N LEU A 191 -30.56 -18.51 25.96
CA LEU A 191 -30.59 -19.57 26.97
C LEU A 191 -31.18 -19.10 28.30
N ALA A 192 -30.85 -17.88 28.73
CA ALA A 192 -31.49 -17.20 29.86
C ALA A 192 -32.94 -16.80 29.55
N GLY A 193 -33.37 -17.01 28.31
CA GLY A 193 -34.75 -17.20 27.99
C GLY A 193 -35.48 -15.97 27.47
N LEU A 194 -36.69 -16.16 26.95
CA LEU A 194 -37.72 -16.74 27.80
C LEU A 194 -37.72 -16.01 29.14
#